data_AF-A0A7H8GKK4-F1
#
_entry.id   AF-A0A7H8GKK4-F1
#
_cell.length_a   1.000
_cell.length_b   1.000
_cell.length_c   1.000
_cell.angle_alpha   90.00
_cell.angle_beta   90.00
_cell.angle_gamma   90.00
#
_symmetry.space_group_name_H-M   'P 1'
#
loop_
_entity.id
_entity.type
_entity.pdbx_description
1 polymer ?
#
loop_
_entity_poly.entity_id
_entity_poly.type
_entity_poly.pdbx_seq_one_letter_code
_entity_poly.pdbx_strand_id
1 'polypeptide(L)'
;MKQIRCAVLVTIIGFLTICAPKAFAFQVNPCYRVLEIKNGVPNQGRIRAWFINTCWLKNDFNTVHEHLTNFAINEYLEPGYYLRNPKVALVNRASGDSVNFITGAEWPKGAKPQHTTYGIIYGSWWNDDPLMFTWGEGANFTTGLLKLRRQFEDTHAEYRGGVSGCWVKAADYLPWHSHYGRMQYLHFMTNEPNAGDDQARLRKTTSEALLWMEFAYKVAIKKIKADDPLTEADEIKLGMPRVDLNYCLEDKKNEKVRTLFAPAGTDYEGRNLLTPDVALGSMLHVMQDSFSPAHTCRVDEYVAGRPYAVLTNVYNYGEQVKANLGDYHHDKDDYPGWLITYTRTGKHVYDNDPIVVGAWLIKAVDQQMEWDDVRKHLEQTIFKRSDRPASEPLPVCIGSSKA
;
A
#
# COMPACT_ATOMS: atom_id res chain seq x y z
N MET A 1 21.32 39.62 -42.33
CA MET A 1 19.97 39.43 -41.76
C MET A 1 19.80 37.99 -41.26
N LYS A 2 20.28 37.70 -40.05
CA LYS A 2 20.06 36.43 -39.32
C LYS A 2 20.18 36.76 -37.83
N GLN A 3 19.13 37.27 -37.20
CA GLN A 3 19.09 37.45 -35.75
C GLN A 3 17.70 37.82 -35.21
N ILE A 4 16.63 37.12 -35.62
CA ILE A 4 15.33 37.23 -34.94
C ILE A 4 14.66 35.85 -34.94
N ARG A 5 15.17 34.91 -34.13
CA ARG A 5 14.45 33.65 -33.80
C ARG A 5 14.71 33.08 -32.39
N CYS A 6 15.46 33.76 -31.52
CA CYS A 6 15.70 33.27 -30.15
C CYS A 6 14.85 33.93 -29.05
N ALA A 7 14.08 34.98 -29.35
CA ALA A 7 13.36 35.73 -28.31
C ALA A 7 11.91 35.26 -28.03
N VAL A 8 11.35 34.35 -28.83
CA VAL A 8 9.94 33.91 -28.68
C VAL A 8 9.80 32.59 -27.91
N LEU A 9 10.88 31.81 -27.76
CA LEU A 9 10.83 30.53 -27.03
C LEU A 9 10.91 30.70 -25.50
N VAL A 10 11.46 31.82 -25.01
CA VAL A 10 11.65 32.06 -23.57
C VAL A 10 10.36 32.56 -22.91
N THR A 11 9.45 33.18 -23.67
CA THR A 11 8.23 33.77 -23.11
C THR A 11 7.07 32.77 -22.96
N ILE A 12 7.09 31.64 -23.67
CA ILE A 12 6.07 30.58 -23.53
C ILE A 12 6.33 29.69 -22.30
N ILE A 13 7.59 29.56 -21.87
CA ILE A 13 7.94 28.82 -20.65
C ILE A 13 7.60 29.63 -19.39
N GLY A 14 7.63 30.96 -19.46
CA GLY A 14 7.32 31.85 -18.34
C GLY A 14 5.82 32.03 -18.03
N PHE A 15 4.91 31.60 -18.91
CA PHE A 15 3.46 31.75 -18.71
C PHE A 15 2.74 30.45 -18.29
N LEU A 16 3.43 29.31 -18.32
CA LEU A 16 2.90 28.03 -17.81
C LEU A 16 3.17 27.82 -16.31
N THR A 17 3.86 28.75 -15.64
CA THR A 17 4.21 28.65 -14.21
C THR A 17 3.22 29.32 -13.26
N ILE A 18 2.13 29.94 -13.76
CA ILE A 18 1.18 30.70 -12.92
C ILE A 18 -0.19 30.01 -12.79
N CYS A 19 -0.42 28.87 -13.45
CA CYS A 19 -1.64 28.08 -13.27
C CYS A 19 -1.29 26.66 -12.80
N ALA A 20 -1.56 26.38 -11.51
CA ALA A 20 -1.48 25.09 -10.83
C ALA A 20 -0.06 24.51 -10.55
N PRO A 21 0.70 25.08 -9.60
CA PRO A 21 1.95 24.49 -9.11
C PRO A 21 1.78 23.09 -8.49
N LYS A 22 0.56 22.67 -8.14
CA LYS A 22 0.27 21.33 -7.60
C LYS A 22 0.28 20.20 -8.65
N ALA A 23 0.14 20.51 -9.95
CA ALA A 23 0.06 19.50 -11.01
C ALA A 23 1.42 19.17 -11.66
N PHE A 24 2.40 20.08 -11.58
CA PHE A 24 3.72 19.84 -12.17
C PHE A 24 4.62 18.97 -11.28
N ALA A 25 4.38 18.99 -9.96
CA ALA A 25 5.05 18.15 -8.96
C ALA A 25 4.89 16.62 -9.20
N PHE A 26 3.98 16.22 -10.09
CA PHE A 26 3.71 14.81 -10.39
C PHE A 26 4.30 14.31 -11.70
N GLN A 27 4.92 15.16 -12.52
CA GLN A 27 5.41 14.72 -13.83
C GLN A 27 6.68 13.85 -13.77
N VAL A 28 7.33 13.69 -12.60
CA VAL A 28 8.64 13.00 -12.49
C VAL A 28 8.63 11.74 -11.59
N ASN A 29 7.59 11.52 -10.77
CA ASN A 29 7.34 10.27 -10.03
C ASN A 29 6.83 9.05 -10.87
N PRO A 30 6.26 9.18 -12.09
CA PRO A 30 5.71 8.01 -12.79
C PRO A 30 6.77 7.05 -13.34
N CYS A 31 8.06 7.37 -13.18
CA CYS A 31 9.14 6.47 -13.56
C CYS A 31 9.23 5.23 -12.65
N TYR A 32 8.82 5.31 -11.38
CA TYR A 32 8.93 4.21 -10.41
C TYR A 32 7.76 3.22 -10.46
N ARG A 33 6.70 3.55 -11.20
CA ARG A 33 5.34 3.00 -11.02
C ARG A 33 4.77 2.45 -12.32
N VAL A 34 5.67 1.92 -13.13
CA VAL A 34 5.39 1.39 -14.45
C VAL A 34 5.19 -0.10 -14.33
N LEU A 35 4.03 -0.59 -14.75
CA LEU A 35 3.89 -1.99 -15.09
C LEU A 35 4.37 -2.19 -16.54
N GLU A 36 5.36 -3.05 -16.71
CA GLU A 36 5.78 -3.57 -18.00
C GLU A 36 5.22 -4.98 -18.19
N ILE A 37 4.78 -5.30 -19.41
CA ILE A 37 4.51 -6.69 -19.77
C ILE A 37 5.79 -7.26 -20.39
N LYS A 38 6.39 -8.26 -19.75
CA LYS A 38 7.54 -9.02 -20.28
C LYS A 38 7.11 -10.46 -20.53
N ASN A 39 7.23 -10.93 -21.76
CA ASN A 39 6.81 -12.29 -22.15
C ASN A 39 5.35 -12.63 -21.77
N GLY A 40 4.47 -11.63 -21.80
CA GLY A 40 3.06 -11.78 -21.42
C GLY A 40 2.81 -11.86 -19.91
N VAL A 41 3.82 -11.61 -19.07
CA VAL A 41 3.70 -11.60 -17.61
C VAL A 41 3.86 -10.15 -17.11
N PRO A 42 2.99 -9.68 -16.20
CA PRO A 42 3.22 -8.43 -15.48
C PRO A 42 4.58 -8.45 -14.80
N ASN A 43 5.35 -7.43 -15.03
CA ASN A 43 6.63 -7.22 -14.39
C ASN A 43 6.73 -5.75 -14.00
N GLN A 44 7.48 -5.47 -12.96
CA GLN A 44 7.85 -4.10 -12.69
C GLN A 44 8.73 -3.57 -13.83
N GLY A 45 8.34 -2.41 -14.33
CA GLY A 45 9.10 -1.72 -15.35
C GLY A 45 10.38 -1.11 -14.80
N ARG A 46 11.39 -0.95 -15.66
CA ARG A 46 12.61 -0.27 -15.24
C ARG A 46 12.31 1.21 -14.99
N ILE A 47 12.88 1.74 -13.91
CA ILE A 47 12.82 3.17 -13.60
C ILE A 47 13.41 3.94 -14.79
N ARG A 48 12.60 4.78 -15.45
CA ARG A 48 13.04 5.55 -16.61
C ARG A 48 13.97 6.69 -16.17
N ALA A 49 15.27 6.53 -16.43
CA ALA A 49 16.37 7.40 -16.00
C ALA A 49 16.42 8.81 -16.64
N TRP A 50 15.34 9.31 -17.26
CA TRP A 50 15.39 10.54 -18.05
C TRP A 50 15.48 11.83 -17.23
N PHE A 51 15.36 11.74 -15.89
CA PHE A 51 15.71 12.82 -14.98
C PHE A 51 16.66 12.34 -13.88
N ILE A 52 17.91 12.79 -14.00
CA ILE A 52 18.97 12.88 -12.98
C ILE A 52 19.81 11.59 -12.77
N ASN A 53 21.13 11.82 -12.75
CA ASN A 53 22.28 10.91 -12.63
C ASN A 53 22.33 10.02 -11.34
N THR A 54 21.20 9.55 -10.82
CA THR A 54 21.12 8.81 -9.54
C THR A 54 20.75 7.33 -9.69
N CYS A 55 20.81 6.75 -10.89
CA CYS A 55 20.50 5.33 -11.16
C CYS A 55 21.57 4.31 -10.68
N TRP A 56 22.24 4.58 -9.56
CA TRP A 56 23.10 3.61 -8.88
C TRP A 56 22.34 2.77 -7.84
N LEU A 57 21.09 3.13 -7.53
CA LEU A 57 20.18 2.34 -6.71
C LEU A 57 19.41 1.40 -7.65
N LYS A 58 19.80 0.13 -7.67
CA LYS A 58 19.04 -0.92 -8.37
C LYS A 58 17.76 -1.23 -7.57
N ASN A 59 16.70 -1.56 -8.29
CA ASN A 59 15.67 -2.57 -8.05
C ASN A 59 14.91 -2.74 -6.71
N ASP A 60 15.11 -1.95 -5.66
CA ASP A 60 14.70 -2.41 -4.31
C ASP A 60 13.24 -2.14 -3.87
N PHE A 61 12.28 -1.79 -4.75
CA PHE A 61 10.89 -1.55 -4.34
C PHE A 61 9.86 -2.14 -5.28
N ASN A 62 9.10 -3.14 -4.82
CA ASN A 62 8.01 -3.75 -5.57
C ASN A 62 6.78 -2.83 -5.54
N THR A 63 6.21 -2.50 -6.70
CA THR A 63 4.98 -1.68 -6.81
C THR A 63 3.71 -2.53 -6.89
N VAL A 64 3.74 -3.75 -6.36
CA VAL A 64 2.65 -4.72 -6.47
C VAL A 64 1.37 -4.20 -5.81
N HIS A 65 1.48 -3.52 -4.65
CA HIS A 65 0.36 -2.91 -3.94
C HIS A 65 -0.33 -1.80 -4.73
N GLU A 66 0.44 -0.96 -5.43
CA GLU A 66 -0.13 0.07 -6.30
C GLU A 66 -0.95 -0.55 -7.43
N HIS A 67 -0.42 -1.60 -8.06
CA HIS A 67 -1.09 -2.27 -9.16
C HIS A 67 -2.36 -2.98 -8.67
N LEU A 68 -2.30 -3.70 -7.56
CA LEU A 68 -3.46 -4.33 -6.93
C LEU A 68 -4.54 -3.30 -6.56
N THR A 69 -4.15 -2.17 -5.98
CA THR A 69 -5.05 -1.07 -5.64
C THR A 69 -5.72 -0.51 -6.90
N ASN A 70 -4.98 -0.28 -7.98
CA ASN A 70 -5.54 0.18 -9.24
C ASN A 70 -6.50 -0.84 -9.87
N PHE A 71 -6.18 -2.14 -9.80
CA PHE A 71 -7.10 -3.17 -10.26
C PHE A 71 -8.38 -3.22 -9.42
N ALA A 72 -8.30 -3.07 -8.09
CA ALA A 72 -9.48 -3.01 -7.23
C ALA A 72 -10.37 -1.78 -7.52
N ILE A 73 -9.76 -0.60 -7.70
CA ILE A 73 -10.48 0.62 -8.12
C ILE A 73 -11.14 0.40 -9.48
N ASN A 74 -10.46 -0.25 -10.41
CA ASN A 74 -11.02 -0.54 -11.72
C ASN A 74 -12.19 -1.50 -11.65
N GLU A 75 -12.04 -2.57 -10.89
CA GLU A 75 -13.06 -3.58 -10.69
C GLU A 75 -14.30 -2.98 -10.02
N TYR A 76 -14.13 -1.96 -9.17
CA TYR A 76 -15.23 -1.19 -8.62
C TYR A 76 -15.92 -0.29 -9.66
N LEU A 77 -15.15 0.51 -10.41
CA LEU A 77 -15.68 1.51 -11.33
C LEU A 77 -16.30 0.92 -12.59
N GLU A 78 -15.56 0.02 -13.23
CA GLU A 78 -15.97 -0.66 -14.45
C GLU A 78 -15.18 -1.98 -14.56
N PRO A 79 -15.73 -3.11 -14.06
CA PRO A 79 -15.11 -4.43 -14.11
C PRO A 79 -14.45 -4.72 -15.46
N GLY A 80 -13.16 -5.02 -15.47
CA GLY A 80 -12.39 -5.33 -16.67
C GLY A 80 -12.08 -4.17 -17.65
N TYR A 81 -12.27 -2.90 -17.27
CA TYR A 81 -11.93 -1.76 -18.15
C TYR A 81 -10.44 -1.71 -18.51
N TYR A 82 -9.53 -1.96 -17.57
CA TYR A 82 -8.09 -2.03 -17.86
C TYR A 82 -7.70 -3.22 -18.74
N LEU A 83 -8.62 -4.14 -19.02
CA LEU A 83 -8.40 -5.29 -19.89
C LEU A 83 -9.05 -5.10 -21.27
N ARG A 84 -10.18 -4.37 -21.32
CA ARG A 84 -10.92 -4.10 -22.56
C ARG A 84 -10.47 -2.85 -23.29
N ASN A 85 -10.02 -1.82 -22.59
CA ASN A 85 -9.70 -0.54 -23.22
C ASN A 85 -8.39 -0.65 -24.00
N PRO A 86 -8.39 -0.60 -25.35
CA PRO A 86 -7.20 -0.85 -26.17
C PRO A 86 -6.05 0.14 -25.93
N LYS A 87 -6.31 1.29 -25.29
CA LYS A 87 -5.27 2.26 -24.91
C LYS A 87 -4.52 1.88 -23.63
N VAL A 88 -5.11 1.07 -22.75
CA VAL A 88 -4.54 0.67 -21.45
C VAL A 88 -4.54 -0.85 -21.22
N ALA A 89 -5.16 -1.63 -22.12
CA ALA A 89 -5.29 -3.08 -22.10
C ALA A 89 -3.93 -3.77 -22.06
N LEU A 90 -3.61 -4.39 -20.92
CA LEU A 90 -2.38 -5.17 -20.74
C LEU A 90 -2.32 -6.37 -21.69
N VAL A 91 -3.48 -6.93 -22.05
CA VAL A 91 -3.61 -8.14 -22.87
C VAL A 91 -3.18 -7.93 -24.34
N ASN A 92 -3.26 -6.69 -24.83
CA ASN A 92 -2.93 -6.33 -26.22
C ASN A 92 -1.56 -5.66 -26.37
N ARG A 93 -0.79 -5.58 -25.28
CA ARG A 93 0.47 -4.84 -25.22
C ARG A 93 1.63 -5.73 -25.64
N ALA A 94 2.51 -5.21 -26.49
CA ALA A 94 3.73 -5.89 -26.88
C ALA A 94 4.74 -5.87 -25.74
N SER A 95 5.71 -6.79 -25.78
CA SER A 95 6.80 -6.81 -24.80
C SER A 95 7.55 -5.48 -24.81
N GLY A 96 7.61 -4.80 -23.65
CA GLY A 96 8.26 -3.48 -23.50
C GLY A 96 7.30 -2.28 -23.45
N ASP A 97 6.00 -2.50 -23.60
CA ASP A 97 5.00 -1.44 -23.39
C ASP A 97 4.83 -1.12 -21.89
N SER A 98 4.74 0.17 -21.56
CA SER A 98 4.60 0.69 -20.20
C SER A 98 3.20 1.25 -19.93
N VAL A 99 2.56 0.84 -18.84
CA VAL A 99 1.31 1.47 -18.34
C VAL A 99 1.62 2.24 -17.06
N ASN A 100 1.22 3.52 -17.04
CA ASN A 100 1.22 4.35 -15.85
C ASN A 100 -0.21 4.41 -15.32
N PHE A 101 -0.45 3.80 -14.15
CA PHE A 101 -1.79 3.70 -13.59
C PHE A 101 -2.24 4.94 -12.80
N ILE A 102 -1.32 5.85 -12.48
CA ILE A 102 -1.63 7.05 -11.67
C ILE A 102 -2.37 8.12 -12.46
N THR A 103 -2.34 8.04 -13.80
CA THR A 103 -3.05 9.00 -14.67
C THR A 103 -4.49 8.58 -14.97
N GLY A 104 -5.19 7.99 -13.99
CA GLY A 104 -6.63 7.80 -14.10
C GLY A 104 -7.32 9.15 -14.21
N ALA A 105 -8.04 9.38 -15.33
CA ALA A 105 -8.97 10.50 -15.40
C ALA A 105 -9.95 10.35 -14.24
N GLU A 106 -10.25 11.47 -13.58
CA GLU A 106 -11.21 11.60 -12.48
C GLU A 106 -12.41 10.65 -12.63
N TRP A 107 -12.83 10.06 -11.51
CA TRP A 107 -14.03 9.24 -11.39
C TRP A 107 -15.19 9.85 -12.20
N PRO A 108 -15.96 9.05 -12.97
CA PRO A 108 -16.77 9.55 -14.09
C PRO A 108 -17.62 10.77 -13.73
N LYS A 109 -17.52 11.81 -14.57
CA LYS A 109 -18.23 13.10 -14.43
C LYS A 109 -19.75 12.88 -14.36
N GLY A 110 -20.31 13.09 -13.17
CA GLY A 110 -21.75 13.04 -12.89
C GLY A 110 -22.07 12.90 -11.40
N ALA A 111 -21.20 12.21 -10.66
CA ALA A 111 -21.08 12.31 -9.21
C ALA A 111 -19.83 13.15 -8.90
N LYS A 112 -19.87 14.04 -7.91
CA LYS A 112 -18.61 14.62 -7.38
C LYS A 112 -17.76 13.44 -6.91
N PRO A 113 -16.49 13.25 -7.35
CA PRO A 113 -15.68 12.14 -6.89
C PRO A 113 -15.66 12.15 -5.36
N GLN A 114 -16.17 11.09 -4.73
CA GLN A 114 -16.08 10.94 -3.27
C GLN A 114 -14.63 10.66 -2.84
N HIS A 115 -13.85 10.10 -3.76
CA HIS A 115 -12.50 9.62 -3.56
C HIS A 115 -11.54 10.13 -4.66
N THR A 116 -10.27 10.20 -4.30
CA THR A 116 -9.15 10.41 -5.21
C THR A 116 -8.35 9.12 -5.32
N THR A 117 -8.13 8.64 -6.55
CA THR A 117 -7.24 7.48 -6.79
C THR A 117 -5.85 7.71 -6.17
N TYR A 118 -5.40 8.96 -6.20
CA TYR A 118 -4.18 9.40 -5.54
C TYR A 118 -4.16 9.09 -4.05
N GLY A 119 -5.18 9.52 -3.29
CA GLY A 119 -5.24 9.29 -1.85
C GLY A 119 -5.29 7.80 -1.49
N ILE A 120 -6.00 6.99 -2.29
CA ILE A 120 -6.09 5.55 -2.05
C ILE A 120 -4.73 4.87 -2.32
N ILE A 121 -4.06 5.18 -3.44
CA ILE A 121 -2.70 4.65 -3.70
C ILE A 121 -1.73 5.15 -2.63
N TYR A 122 -1.86 6.40 -2.18
CA TYR A 122 -1.04 6.92 -1.09
C TYR A 122 -1.21 6.11 0.20
N GLY A 123 -2.45 5.78 0.54
CA GLY A 123 -2.76 4.89 1.66
C GLY A 123 -2.17 3.49 1.53
N SER A 124 -2.11 2.95 0.31
CA SER A 124 -1.52 1.62 0.09
C SER A 124 0.01 1.58 0.21
N TRP A 125 0.67 2.68 0.55
CA TRP A 125 2.09 2.72 0.91
C TRP A 125 2.30 3.07 2.38
N TRP A 126 1.25 3.53 3.06
CA TRP A 126 1.39 4.06 4.40
C TRP A 126 1.88 3.01 5.39
N ASN A 127 1.50 1.75 5.18
CA ASN A 127 1.94 0.67 6.06
C ASN A 127 3.46 0.43 5.92
N ASP A 128 4.00 0.48 4.69
CA ASP A 128 5.43 0.34 4.37
C ASP A 128 6.26 1.56 4.78
N ASP A 129 5.67 2.75 4.73
CA ASP A 129 6.34 4.02 5.03
C ASP A 129 5.39 4.98 5.75
N PRO A 130 5.11 4.76 7.05
CA PRO A 130 4.09 5.52 7.78
C PRO A 130 4.49 6.97 8.08
N LEU A 131 5.72 7.36 7.74
CA LEU A 131 6.21 8.74 7.73
C LEU A 131 6.42 9.31 6.32
N MET A 132 6.16 8.48 5.30
CA MET A 132 6.05 8.87 3.90
C MET A 132 7.31 9.53 3.32
N PHE A 133 8.48 9.06 3.77
CA PHE A 133 9.77 9.55 3.26
C PHE A 133 9.95 9.31 1.77
N THR A 134 9.47 8.19 1.27
CA THR A 134 9.57 7.73 -0.12
C THR A 134 8.55 8.40 -1.04
N TRP A 135 7.70 9.28 -0.51
CA TRP A 135 6.76 10.06 -1.31
C TRP A 135 7.30 11.48 -1.56
N GLY A 136 8.04 11.65 -2.66
CA GLY A 136 8.61 12.94 -3.12
C GLY A 136 9.23 12.87 -4.53
N GLU A 137 9.66 14.00 -5.09
CA GLU A 137 10.23 14.09 -6.45
C GLU A 137 11.76 13.97 -6.49
N GLY A 138 12.31 13.24 -7.46
CA GLY A 138 13.73 13.29 -7.84
C GLY A 138 14.68 13.04 -6.66
N ALA A 139 15.53 14.02 -6.35
CA ALA A 139 16.47 13.96 -5.22
C ALA A 139 15.77 13.78 -3.85
N ASN A 140 14.50 14.18 -3.73
CA ASN A 140 13.71 13.97 -2.51
C ASN A 140 13.35 12.50 -2.30
N PHE A 141 13.08 11.73 -3.37
CA PHE A 141 12.84 10.28 -3.27
C PHE A 141 14.09 9.55 -2.77
N THR A 142 15.24 9.79 -3.39
CA THR A 142 16.51 9.16 -2.98
C THR A 142 16.90 9.54 -1.56
N THR A 143 16.76 10.81 -1.19
CA THR A 143 17.00 11.28 0.18
C THR A 143 16.01 10.66 1.15
N GLY A 144 14.74 10.54 0.74
CA GLY A 144 13.68 9.86 1.46
C GLY A 144 14.01 8.39 1.73
N LEU A 145 14.44 7.66 0.70
CA LEU A 145 14.87 6.28 0.82
C LEU A 145 16.05 6.11 1.79
N LEU A 146 17.05 6.99 1.71
CA LEU A 146 18.16 6.99 2.67
C LEU A 146 17.68 7.30 4.10
N LYS A 147 16.66 8.15 4.26
CA LYS A 147 16.04 8.41 5.57
C LYS A 147 15.27 7.20 6.07
N LEU A 148 14.45 6.55 5.23
CA LEU A 148 13.69 5.35 5.55
C LEU A 148 14.62 4.21 5.96
N ARG A 149 15.65 3.91 5.16
CA ARG A 149 16.65 2.87 5.48
C ARG A 149 17.28 3.06 6.86
N ARG A 150 17.63 4.30 7.21
CA ARG A 150 18.21 4.61 8.54
C ARG A 150 17.26 4.31 9.71
N GLN A 151 15.95 4.24 9.48
CA GLN A 151 14.99 3.89 10.52
C GLN A 151 15.04 2.42 10.90
N PHE A 152 15.62 1.58 10.03
CA PHE A 152 15.77 0.15 10.26
C PHE A 152 17.18 -0.22 10.75
N GLU A 153 18.08 0.75 10.93
CA GLU A 153 19.43 0.53 11.46
C GLU A 153 19.45 0.66 13.00
N ASP A 154 19.54 -0.48 13.70
CA ASP A 154 19.49 -0.62 15.18
C ASP A 154 20.58 0.17 15.95
N THR A 155 21.60 0.70 15.25
CA THR A 155 22.76 1.38 15.86
C THR A 155 22.55 2.88 16.12
N HIS A 156 21.43 3.47 15.71
CA HIS A 156 21.14 4.89 15.92
C HIS A 156 20.13 5.06 17.06
N ALA A 157 20.66 5.20 18.28
CA ALA A 157 19.89 5.36 19.53
C ALA A 157 19.00 6.62 19.58
N GLU A 158 19.16 7.55 18.64
CA GLU A 158 18.46 8.83 18.60
C GLU A 158 18.14 9.20 17.15
N TYR A 159 16.95 8.85 16.69
CA TYR A 159 16.49 9.22 15.36
C TYR A 159 15.92 10.61 15.37
N ARG A 160 16.29 11.32 14.33
CA ARG A 160 15.77 12.63 14.02
C ARG A 160 14.52 12.43 13.18
N GLY A 161 13.34 12.56 13.81
CA GLY A 161 11.97 12.32 13.32
C GLY A 161 11.60 12.82 11.91
N GLY A 162 12.42 12.56 10.90
CA GLY A 162 12.44 13.24 9.61
C GLY A 162 12.79 14.74 9.64
N VAL A 163 12.66 15.38 10.82
CA VAL A 163 12.76 16.81 11.10
C VAL A 163 13.98 17.10 11.97
N SER A 164 14.71 18.17 11.64
CA SER A 164 15.91 18.58 12.38
C SER A 164 15.56 18.98 13.82
N GLY A 165 16.28 18.44 14.81
CA GLY A 165 16.14 18.79 16.23
C GLY A 165 15.08 17.98 17.01
N CYS A 166 14.36 17.10 16.33
CA CYS A 166 13.45 16.14 16.94
C CYS A 166 14.19 14.85 17.28
N TRP A 167 13.83 14.17 18.37
CA TRP A 167 14.51 12.95 18.79
C TRP A 167 13.50 11.90 19.26
N VAL A 168 13.56 10.72 18.65
CA VAL A 168 12.79 9.52 19.04
C VAL A 168 13.79 8.40 19.30
N LYS A 169 13.48 7.45 20.18
CA LYS A 169 14.31 6.24 20.39
C LYS A 169 13.98 5.17 19.36
N ALA A 170 14.95 4.35 18.96
CA ALA A 170 14.79 3.28 17.96
C ALA A 170 13.64 2.34 18.23
N ALA A 171 13.50 1.91 19.48
CA ALA A 171 12.42 1.05 19.92
C ALA A 171 11.02 1.72 19.88
N ASP A 172 10.91 3.00 19.53
CA ASP A 172 9.67 3.79 19.44
C ASP A 172 9.42 4.36 18.03
N TYR A 173 10.17 3.93 17.00
CA TYR A 173 9.94 4.39 15.62
C TYR A 173 8.70 3.75 15.01
N LEU A 174 7.84 4.60 14.46
CA LEU A 174 6.63 4.15 13.78
C LEU A 174 6.96 3.20 12.60
N PRO A 175 7.91 3.50 11.69
CA PRO A 175 8.29 2.56 10.62
C PRO A 175 8.95 1.26 11.12
N TRP A 176 9.73 1.33 12.20
CA TRP A 176 10.29 0.12 12.79
C TRP A 176 9.18 -0.78 13.34
N HIS A 177 8.19 -0.21 14.03
CA HIS A 177 7.08 -1.00 14.57
C HIS A 177 6.20 -1.62 13.49
N SER A 178 6.03 -0.97 12.33
CA SER A 178 5.27 -1.57 11.22
C SER A 178 5.97 -2.81 10.66
N HIS A 179 7.30 -2.87 10.61
CA HIS A 179 8.02 -4.01 10.00
C HIS A 179 8.56 -5.04 10.99
N TYR A 180 8.98 -4.62 12.18
CA TYR A 180 9.71 -5.46 13.15
C TYR A 180 9.03 -5.51 14.52
N GLY A 181 8.05 -4.65 14.77
CA GLY A 181 7.47 -4.46 16.10
C GLY A 181 6.00 -4.86 16.20
N ARG A 182 5.28 -4.12 17.04
CA ARG A 182 3.90 -4.45 17.44
C ARG A 182 2.87 -4.20 16.34
N MET A 183 3.26 -3.51 15.27
CA MET A 183 2.38 -3.17 14.15
C MET A 183 2.61 -4.05 12.92
N GLN A 184 3.33 -5.17 13.04
CA GLN A 184 3.49 -6.15 11.94
C GLN A 184 2.16 -6.67 11.37
N TYR A 185 1.07 -6.58 12.13
CA TYR A 185 -0.28 -6.89 11.64
C TYR A 185 -0.71 -5.99 10.47
N LEU A 186 -0.08 -4.81 10.27
CA LEU A 186 -0.30 -3.93 9.11
C LEU A 186 0.17 -4.57 7.79
N HIS A 187 1.10 -5.52 7.88
CA HIS A 187 1.55 -6.36 6.77
C HIS A 187 0.97 -7.78 6.87
N PHE A 188 -0.08 -7.94 7.68
CA PHE A 188 -0.67 -9.24 8.01
C PHE A 188 0.35 -10.29 8.51
N MET A 189 1.44 -9.81 9.12
CA MET A 189 2.47 -10.63 9.76
C MET A 189 2.25 -10.69 11.26
N THR A 190 2.96 -11.58 11.93
CA THR A 190 2.88 -11.74 13.39
C THR A 190 4.20 -11.40 14.06
N ASN A 191 4.12 -10.75 15.22
CA ASN A 191 5.27 -10.55 16.08
C ASN A 191 5.47 -11.72 17.08
N GLU A 192 4.61 -12.74 17.02
CA GLU A 192 4.75 -13.94 17.85
C GLU A 192 5.85 -14.87 17.28
N PRO A 193 6.65 -15.54 18.13
CA PRO A 193 7.69 -16.46 17.68
C PRO A 193 7.12 -17.71 16.99
N ASN A 194 7.87 -18.29 16.05
CA ASN A 194 7.42 -19.48 15.30
C ASN A 194 7.29 -20.75 16.16
N ALA A 195 7.86 -20.78 17.37
CA ALA A 195 7.75 -21.91 18.29
C ALA A 195 6.35 -22.05 18.95
N GLY A 196 5.40 -21.17 18.62
CA GLY A 196 4.05 -21.14 19.20
C GLY A 196 2.98 -21.93 18.42
N ASP A 197 1.73 -21.81 18.86
CA ASP A 197 0.54 -22.34 18.16
C ASP A 197 0.21 -21.47 16.94
N ASP A 198 0.43 -22.00 15.73
CA ASP A 198 0.13 -21.33 14.46
C ASP A 198 -1.31 -20.81 14.37
N GLN A 199 -2.28 -21.54 14.93
CA GLN A 199 -3.67 -21.09 14.93
C GLN A 199 -3.91 -19.94 15.90
N ALA A 200 -3.22 -19.92 17.05
CA ALA A 200 -3.24 -18.78 17.95
C ALA A 200 -2.58 -17.55 17.32
N ARG A 201 -1.43 -17.73 16.66
CA ARG A 201 -0.70 -16.67 15.92
C ARG A 201 -1.60 -16.06 14.84
N LEU A 202 -2.21 -16.91 14.00
CA LEU A 202 -3.15 -16.49 12.96
C LEU A 202 -4.38 -15.76 13.51
N ARG A 203 -5.00 -16.27 14.58
CA ARG A 203 -6.15 -15.61 15.24
C ARG A 203 -5.77 -14.22 15.76
N LYS A 204 -4.61 -14.11 16.41
CA LYS A 204 -4.13 -12.84 16.97
C LYS A 204 -3.86 -11.82 15.87
N THR A 205 -3.09 -12.18 14.84
CA THR A 205 -2.81 -11.30 13.70
C THR A 205 -4.09 -10.87 12.98
N THR A 206 -5.04 -11.78 12.76
CA THR A 206 -6.33 -11.44 12.13
C THR A 206 -7.13 -10.46 13.00
N SER A 207 -7.14 -10.66 14.32
CA SER A 207 -7.83 -9.75 15.24
C SER A 207 -7.19 -8.37 15.29
N GLU A 208 -5.86 -8.28 15.31
CA GLU A 208 -5.12 -7.01 15.33
C GLU A 208 -5.29 -6.26 14.00
N ALA A 209 -5.22 -6.97 12.86
CA ALA A 209 -5.52 -6.42 11.55
C ALA A 209 -6.95 -5.87 11.46
N LEU A 210 -7.95 -6.60 11.98
CA LEU A 210 -9.34 -6.15 12.00
C LEU A 210 -9.55 -4.94 12.92
N LEU A 211 -8.82 -4.83 14.04
CA LEU A 211 -8.87 -3.66 14.92
C LEU A 211 -8.37 -2.39 14.19
N TRP A 212 -7.28 -2.50 13.43
CA TRP A 212 -6.79 -1.41 12.59
C TRP A 212 -7.76 -1.08 11.46
N MET A 213 -8.25 -2.10 10.75
CA MET A 213 -9.21 -1.92 9.67
C MET A 213 -10.51 -1.28 10.16
N GLU A 214 -10.97 -1.54 11.39
CA GLU A 214 -12.12 -0.85 11.98
C GLU A 214 -11.87 0.64 12.13
N PHE A 215 -10.71 1.00 12.69
CA PHE A 215 -10.32 2.39 12.87
C PHE A 215 -10.21 3.10 11.52
N ALA A 216 -9.45 2.53 10.58
CA ALA A 216 -9.28 3.07 9.24
C ALA A 216 -10.62 3.16 8.48
N TYR A 217 -11.50 2.18 8.61
CA TYR A 217 -12.83 2.19 7.99
C TYR A 217 -13.67 3.37 8.52
N LYS A 218 -13.71 3.56 9.84
CA LYS A 218 -14.41 4.69 10.47
C LYS A 218 -13.86 6.04 10.00
N VAL A 219 -12.56 6.14 9.72
CA VAL A 219 -11.93 7.32 9.12
C VAL A 219 -12.35 7.48 7.65
N ALA A 220 -12.33 6.40 6.87
CA ALA A 220 -12.70 6.39 5.45
C ALA A 220 -14.15 6.84 5.22
N ILE A 221 -15.09 6.41 6.08
CA ILE A 221 -16.50 6.85 6.04
C ILE A 221 -16.76 8.14 6.83
N LYS A 222 -15.70 8.78 7.35
CA LYS A 222 -15.76 10.05 8.11
C LYS A 222 -16.58 10.00 9.41
N LYS A 223 -16.83 8.80 9.97
CA LYS A 223 -17.37 8.63 11.34
C LYS A 223 -16.34 9.07 12.39
N ILE A 224 -15.05 8.85 12.12
CA ILE A 224 -13.92 9.53 12.76
C ILE A 224 -13.42 10.60 11.78
N LYS A 225 -13.37 11.85 12.20
CA LYS A 225 -12.98 12.97 11.33
C LYS A 225 -11.48 13.15 11.32
N ALA A 226 -10.97 13.70 10.22
CA ALA A 226 -9.55 13.98 10.04
C ALA A 226 -8.98 14.96 11.10
N ASP A 227 -9.82 15.85 11.64
CA ASP A 227 -9.47 16.83 12.67
C ASP A 227 -9.76 16.40 14.11
N ASP A 228 -10.36 15.21 14.29
CA ASP A 228 -10.53 14.63 15.62
C ASP A 228 -9.15 14.35 16.25
N PRO A 229 -9.01 14.49 17.58
CA PRO A 229 -7.80 14.09 18.28
C PRO A 229 -7.47 12.62 18.03
N LEU A 230 -6.20 12.33 17.78
CA LEU A 230 -5.69 10.96 17.92
C LEU A 230 -5.23 10.82 19.37
N THR A 231 -5.88 9.92 20.12
CA THR A 231 -5.65 9.82 21.56
C THR A 231 -4.63 8.75 21.90
N GLU A 232 -4.02 8.86 23.08
CA GLU A 232 -3.14 7.81 23.62
C GLU A 232 -3.87 6.46 23.80
N ALA A 233 -5.18 6.49 24.05
CA ALA A 233 -5.98 5.27 24.08
C ALA A 233 -6.09 4.61 22.69
N ASP A 234 -6.18 5.41 21.62
CA ASP A 234 -6.15 4.90 20.24
C ASP A 234 -4.78 4.31 19.92
N GLU A 235 -3.69 4.98 20.29
CA GLU A 235 -2.32 4.48 20.11
C GLU A 235 -2.12 3.13 20.82
N ILE A 236 -2.50 3.02 22.09
CA ILE A 236 -2.40 1.77 22.86
C ILE A 236 -3.25 0.67 22.23
N LYS A 237 -4.50 0.98 21.86
CA LYS A 237 -5.43 0.01 21.24
C LYS A 237 -4.89 -0.52 19.92
N LEU A 238 -4.26 0.34 19.13
CA LEU A 238 -3.68 0.01 17.83
C LEU A 238 -2.22 -0.45 17.94
N GLY A 239 -1.64 -0.52 19.14
CA GLY A 239 -0.24 -0.92 19.33
C GLY A 239 0.77 0.04 18.68
N MET A 240 0.40 1.30 18.45
CA MET A 240 1.25 2.32 17.85
C MET A 240 2.21 2.93 18.89
N PRO A 241 3.45 3.29 18.50
CA PRO A 241 4.25 4.19 19.29
C PRO A 241 3.66 5.61 19.24
N ARG A 242 4.19 6.49 20.09
CA ARG A 242 3.78 7.90 20.20
C ARG A 242 3.92 8.66 18.88
N VAL A 243 2.79 9.06 18.30
CA VAL A 243 2.72 9.71 16.98
C VAL A 243 3.21 11.15 17.07
N ASP A 244 2.90 11.87 18.14
CA ASP A 244 3.40 13.22 18.42
C ASP A 244 4.92 13.31 18.39
N LEU A 245 5.61 12.32 18.96
CA LEU A 245 7.08 12.23 18.92
C LEU A 245 7.60 11.90 17.51
N ASN A 246 6.97 10.94 16.82
CA ASN A 246 7.38 10.53 15.47
C ASN A 246 7.21 11.63 14.42
N TYR A 247 6.21 12.50 14.59
CA TYR A 247 5.94 13.68 13.73
C TYR A 247 6.49 15.00 14.29
N CYS A 248 7.18 14.97 15.43
CA CYS A 248 7.83 16.13 16.03
C CYS A 248 6.87 17.29 16.31
N LEU A 249 5.69 16.98 16.83
CA LEU A 249 4.67 17.98 17.11
C LEU A 249 5.07 18.81 18.32
N GLU A 250 5.15 20.14 18.16
CA GLU A 250 5.43 21.06 19.27
C GLU A 250 4.35 21.05 20.35
N ASP A 251 3.09 20.78 19.95
CA ASP A 251 1.94 20.73 20.84
C ASP A 251 1.13 19.47 20.57
N LYS A 252 1.00 18.61 21.59
CA LYS A 252 0.24 17.35 21.53
C LYS A 252 -1.22 17.56 21.09
N LYS A 253 -1.82 18.75 21.30
CA LYS A 253 -3.20 19.01 20.81
C LYS A 253 -3.33 18.94 19.28
N ASN A 254 -2.21 19.06 18.57
CA ASN A 254 -2.13 18.97 17.11
C ASN A 254 -1.98 17.52 16.62
N GLU A 255 -1.89 16.56 17.52
CA GLU A 255 -1.97 15.12 17.24
C GLU A 255 -3.42 14.77 16.86
N LYS A 256 -3.67 14.74 15.56
CA LYS A 256 -4.98 14.50 14.95
C LYS A 256 -4.94 13.24 14.10
N VAL A 257 -6.11 12.72 13.74
CA VAL A 257 -6.22 11.57 12.82
C VAL A 257 -5.51 11.83 11.49
N ARG A 258 -5.60 13.04 10.92
CA ARG A 258 -4.83 13.45 9.72
C ARG A 258 -3.31 13.43 9.92
N THR A 259 -2.81 13.42 11.15
CA THR A 259 -1.38 13.32 11.44
C THR A 259 -0.85 11.98 10.97
N LEU A 260 -1.60 10.90 11.17
CA LEU A 260 -1.28 9.58 10.64
C LEU A 260 -1.35 9.56 9.11
N PHE A 261 -2.52 9.91 8.56
CA PHE A 261 -2.88 9.58 7.19
C PHE A 261 -2.57 10.66 6.13
N ALA A 262 -1.77 11.68 6.43
CA ALA A 262 -1.52 12.70 5.43
C ALA A 262 -0.10 13.30 5.51
N PRO A 263 0.54 13.55 4.36
CA PRO A 263 1.95 13.93 4.31
C PRO A 263 2.20 15.23 5.06
N ALA A 264 3.35 15.29 5.73
CA ALA A 264 3.92 16.55 6.15
C ALA A 264 4.14 17.45 4.93
N GLY A 265 3.78 18.73 5.02
CA GLY A 265 3.91 19.71 3.94
C GLY A 265 2.67 19.93 3.07
N THR A 266 1.59 19.15 3.24
CA THR A 266 0.27 19.52 2.71
C THR A 266 -0.46 20.42 3.71
N ASP A 267 -1.15 21.45 3.22
CA ASP A 267 -1.98 22.33 4.05
C ASP A 267 -3.10 21.54 4.77
N TYR A 268 -3.64 22.08 5.87
CA TYR A 268 -4.61 21.34 6.68
C TYR A 268 -5.88 20.94 5.91
N GLU A 269 -6.34 21.77 4.98
CA GLU A 269 -7.52 21.47 4.17
C GLU A 269 -7.28 20.29 3.23
N GLY A 270 -6.14 20.28 2.54
CA GLY A 270 -5.72 19.18 1.68
C GLY A 270 -5.52 17.87 2.47
N ARG A 271 -4.93 17.95 3.67
CA ARG A 271 -4.78 16.79 4.55
C ARG A 271 -6.14 16.24 5.00
N ASN A 272 -7.06 17.12 5.40
CA ASN A 272 -8.41 16.72 5.79
C ASN A 272 -9.17 16.06 4.62
N LEU A 273 -8.97 16.56 3.40
CA LEU A 273 -9.59 16.01 2.19
C LEU A 273 -9.06 14.62 1.84
N LEU A 274 -7.74 14.41 1.97
CA LEU A 274 -7.08 13.15 1.61
C LEU A 274 -7.22 12.05 2.66
N THR A 275 -7.28 12.42 3.95
CA THR A 275 -7.27 11.46 5.09
C THR A 275 -8.22 10.26 4.92
N PRO A 276 -9.48 10.43 4.47
CA PRO A 276 -10.39 9.29 4.26
C PRO A 276 -9.91 8.31 3.19
N ASP A 277 -9.36 8.82 2.08
CA ASP A 277 -8.86 8.00 0.98
C ASP A 277 -7.60 7.24 1.39
N VAL A 278 -6.72 7.89 2.15
CA VAL A 278 -5.50 7.27 2.67
C VAL A 278 -5.83 6.16 3.67
N ALA A 279 -6.83 6.36 4.53
CA ALA A 279 -7.30 5.32 5.43
C ALA A 279 -7.86 4.11 4.65
N LEU A 280 -8.66 4.33 3.60
CA LEU A 280 -9.12 3.27 2.70
C LEU A 280 -7.95 2.54 2.02
N GLY A 281 -6.97 3.28 1.51
CA GLY A 281 -5.76 2.69 0.92
C GLY A 281 -4.98 1.80 1.89
N SER A 282 -4.85 2.22 3.14
CA SER A 282 -4.18 1.41 4.19
C SER A 282 -4.92 0.11 4.47
N MET A 283 -6.26 0.08 4.38
CA MET A 283 -7.02 -1.17 4.47
C MET A 283 -6.77 -2.10 3.28
N LEU A 284 -6.68 -1.54 2.06
CA LEU A 284 -6.35 -2.31 0.86
C LEU A 284 -4.97 -2.96 1.00
N HIS A 285 -3.99 -2.24 1.54
CA HIS A 285 -2.65 -2.77 1.84
C HIS A 285 -2.70 -4.05 2.68
N VAL A 286 -3.37 -3.99 3.84
CA VAL A 286 -3.49 -5.15 4.76
C VAL A 286 -4.10 -6.36 4.05
N MET A 287 -5.13 -6.16 3.21
CA MET A 287 -5.74 -7.24 2.45
C MET A 287 -4.80 -7.84 1.40
N GLN A 288 -4.03 -7.00 0.72
CA GLN A 288 -3.06 -7.43 -0.30
C GLN A 288 -1.92 -8.22 0.35
N ASP A 289 -1.37 -7.71 1.44
CA ASP A 289 -0.33 -8.38 2.22
C ASP A 289 -0.79 -9.70 2.82
N SER A 290 -2.07 -9.79 3.20
CA SER A 290 -2.64 -11.07 3.64
C SER A 290 -2.61 -12.14 2.55
N PHE A 291 -2.39 -11.79 1.28
CA PHE A 291 -2.25 -12.71 0.13
C PHE A 291 -0.80 -12.85 -0.37
N SER A 292 0.15 -12.13 0.22
CA SER A 292 1.57 -12.26 -0.12
C SER A 292 2.12 -13.58 0.43
N PRO A 293 2.81 -14.40 -0.39
CA PRO A 293 3.46 -15.62 0.08
C PRO A 293 4.72 -15.32 0.92
N ALA A 294 5.19 -14.07 0.97
CA ALA A 294 6.18 -13.61 1.94
C ALA A 294 5.59 -13.45 3.35
N HIS A 295 4.29 -13.18 3.47
CA HIS A 295 3.64 -12.81 4.74
C HIS A 295 2.80 -13.93 5.33
N THR A 296 2.18 -14.74 4.47
CA THR A 296 1.22 -15.76 4.89
C THR A 296 1.39 -17.08 4.15
N CYS A 297 0.85 -18.15 4.74
CA CYS A 297 0.53 -19.36 3.99
C CYS A 297 -0.97 -19.39 3.71
N ARG A 298 -1.31 -19.58 2.44
CA ARG A 298 -2.68 -19.88 1.99
C ARG A 298 -2.72 -21.18 1.21
N VAL A 299 -3.85 -21.86 1.24
CA VAL A 299 -4.08 -23.10 0.49
C VAL A 299 -5.37 -23.00 -0.34
N ASP A 300 -5.42 -23.76 -1.42
CA ASP A 300 -6.59 -23.87 -2.27
C ASP A 300 -7.69 -24.69 -1.59
N GLU A 301 -8.88 -24.10 -1.46
CA GLU A 301 -10.08 -24.76 -0.96
C GLU A 301 -11.32 -24.35 -1.75
N TYR A 302 -12.35 -25.21 -1.74
CA TYR A 302 -13.66 -24.87 -2.30
C TYR A 302 -14.61 -24.49 -1.17
N VAL A 303 -15.08 -23.24 -1.17
CA VAL A 303 -16.07 -22.73 -0.22
C VAL A 303 -17.39 -22.55 -0.96
N ALA A 304 -18.40 -23.34 -0.60
CA ALA A 304 -19.70 -23.37 -1.28
C ALA A 304 -19.58 -23.54 -2.81
N GLY A 305 -18.67 -24.41 -3.25
CA GLY A 305 -18.44 -24.71 -4.68
C GLY A 305 -17.62 -23.66 -5.44
N ARG A 306 -17.06 -22.65 -4.76
CA ARG A 306 -16.24 -21.60 -5.36
C ARG A 306 -14.77 -21.72 -4.92
N PRO A 307 -13.80 -21.44 -5.80
CA PRO A 307 -12.38 -21.52 -5.46
C PRO A 307 -11.98 -20.36 -4.54
N TYR A 308 -11.41 -20.69 -3.39
CA TYR A 308 -10.92 -19.76 -2.37
C TYR A 308 -9.47 -20.06 -2.04
N ALA A 309 -8.71 -19.01 -1.78
CA ALA A 309 -7.41 -19.10 -1.13
C ALA A 309 -7.59 -18.80 0.36
N VAL A 310 -7.50 -19.82 1.21
CA VAL A 310 -7.79 -19.69 2.65
C VAL A 310 -6.50 -19.67 3.48
N LEU A 311 -6.50 -18.88 4.55
CA LEU A 311 -5.36 -18.72 5.46
C LEU A 311 -5.14 -19.97 6.31
N THR A 312 -3.88 -20.40 6.40
CA THR A 312 -3.45 -21.49 7.28
C THR A 312 -2.35 -21.05 8.25
N ASN A 313 -1.51 -20.08 7.86
CA ASN A 313 -0.42 -19.56 8.69
C ASN A 313 -0.11 -18.09 8.39
N VAL A 314 0.54 -17.43 9.34
CA VAL A 314 1.14 -16.09 9.24
C VAL A 314 2.61 -16.18 9.63
N TYR A 315 3.46 -15.39 8.99
CA TYR A 315 4.89 -15.42 9.25
C TYR A 315 5.34 -14.26 10.14
N ASN A 316 6.50 -14.45 10.78
CA ASN A 316 7.19 -13.43 11.55
C ASN A 316 8.37 -12.91 10.73
N TYR A 317 8.39 -11.61 10.45
CA TYR A 317 9.40 -10.98 9.59
C TYR A 317 10.81 -11.16 10.16
N GLY A 318 10.97 -10.86 11.45
CA GLY A 318 12.27 -10.91 12.13
C GLY A 318 12.88 -12.32 12.14
N GLU A 319 12.06 -13.37 12.23
CA GLU A 319 12.53 -14.75 12.14
C GLU A 319 12.81 -15.19 10.71
N GLN A 320 12.03 -14.74 9.72
CA GLN A 320 12.29 -15.01 8.30
C GLN A 320 13.64 -14.42 7.85
N VAL A 321 13.93 -13.16 8.21
CA VAL A 321 15.18 -12.49 7.86
C VAL A 321 16.38 -13.21 8.47
N LYS A 322 16.27 -13.64 9.74
CA LYS A 322 17.32 -14.40 10.44
C LYS A 322 17.57 -15.78 9.80
N ALA A 323 16.50 -16.46 9.39
CA ALA A 323 16.60 -17.82 8.84
C ALA A 323 17.17 -17.86 7.42
N ASN A 324 16.89 -16.85 6.59
CA ASN A 324 17.11 -16.93 5.14
C ASN A 324 18.01 -15.83 4.55
N LEU A 325 18.78 -15.10 5.37
CA LEU A 325 19.72 -14.06 4.93
C LEU A 325 19.07 -12.94 4.07
N GLY A 326 17.96 -12.37 4.56
CA GLY A 326 17.35 -11.13 4.05
C GLY A 326 16.58 -11.22 2.73
N ASP A 327 17.09 -11.95 1.73
CA ASP A 327 16.56 -11.92 0.36
C ASP A 327 15.25 -12.71 0.18
N TYR A 328 15.01 -13.72 1.02
CA TYR A 328 13.82 -14.59 0.91
C TYR A 328 12.49 -13.84 1.00
N HIS A 329 12.40 -12.85 1.88
CA HIS A 329 11.18 -12.08 2.03
C HIS A 329 10.92 -11.23 0.78
N HIS A 330 11.95 -10.55 0.28
CA HIS A 330 11.89 -9.76 -0.96
C HIS A 330 11.54 -10.63 -2.18
N ASP A 331 12.17 -11.80 -2.32
CA ASP A 331 11.92 -12.74 -3.42
C ASP A 331 10.48 -13.29 -3.45
N LYS A 332 9.82 -13.34 -2.30
CA LYS A 332 8.45 -13.86 -2.16
C LYS A 332 7.39 -12.77 -2.21
N ASP A 333 7.78 -11.50 -2.20
CA ASP A 333 6.87 -10.36 -2.28
C ASP A 333 6.72 -9.83 -3.72
N ASP A 334 6.79 -10.76 -4.69
CA ASP A 334 6.64 -10.49 -6.12
C ASP A 334 5.19 -10.77 -6.59
N TYR A 335 4.88 -10.49 -7.87
CA TYR A 335 3.56 -10.71 -8.46
C TYR A 335 3.13 -12.20 -8.37
N PRO A 336 2.09 -12.54 -7.60
CA PRO A 336 1.66 -13.92 -7.46
C PRO A 336 1.01 -14.45 -8.74
N GLY A 337 1.08 -15.77 -8.96
CA GLY A 337 0.56 -16.42 -10.17
C GLY A 337 -0.94 -16.15 -10.46
N TRP A 338 -1.76 -15.98 -9.42
CA TRP A 338 -3.17 -15.62 -9.58
C TRP A 338 -3.34 -14.22 -10.17
N LEU A 339 -2.50 -13.26 -9.77
CA LEU A 339 -2.51 -11.89 -10.28
C LEU A 339 -2.03 -11.86 -11.74
N ILE A 340 -1.01 -12.66 -12.06
CA ILE A 340 -0.56 -12.87 -13.45
C ILE A 340 -1.70 -13.42 -14.31
N THR A 341 -2.51 -14.35 -13.78
CA THR A 341 -3.66 -14.90 -14.50
C THR A 341 -4.74 -13.83 -14.73
N TYR A 342 -5.08 -13.07 -13.70
CA TYR A 342 -6.06 -11.99 -13.80
C TYR A 342 -5.65 -10.93 -14.83
N THR A 343 -4.43 -10.42 -14.75
CA THR A 343 -3.93 -9.40 -15.68
C THR A 343 -3.86 -9.86 -17.14
N ARG A 344 -3.69 -11.16 -17.39
CA ARG A 344 -3.68 -11.74 -18.76
C ARG A 344 -5.06 -12.05 -19.29
N THR A 345 -5.99 -12.48 -18.44
CA THR A 345 -7.25 -13.10 -18.90
C THR A 345 -8.51 -12.38 -18.43
N GLY A 346 -8.39 -11.51 -17.43
CA GLY A 346 -9.51 -10.93 -16.69
C GLY A 346 -10.26 -11.89 -15.81
N LYS A 347 -9.74 -13.11 -15.61
CA LYS A 347 -10.37 -14.10 -14.76
C LYS A 347 -9.70 -14.12 -13.39
N HIS A 348 -10.51 -13.97 -12.36
CA HIS A 348 -10.12 -14.24 -11.00
C HIS A 348 -9.92 -15.75 -10.83
N VAL A 349 -8.78 -16.13 -10.22
CA VAL A 349 -8.51 -17.53 -9.85
C VAL A 349 -9.27 -17.88 -8.58
N TYR A 350 -9.40 -16.92 -7.67
CA TYR A 350 -10.11 -17.07 -6.40
C TYR A 350 -11.20 -16.02 -6.28
N ASP A 351 -12.37 -16.43 -5.77
CA ASP A 351 -13.50 -15.54 -5.52
C ASP A 351 -13.20 -14.54 -4.37
N ASN A 352 -12.19 -14.82 -3.56
CA ASN A 352 -11.77 -13.99 -2.42
C ASN A 352 -10.43 -13.28 -2.65
N ASP A 353 -9.98 -13.09 -3.89
CA ASP A 353 -8.72 -12.41 -4.13
C ASP A 353 -8.76 -10.90 -3.77
N PRO A 354 -7.61 -10.28 -3.50
CA PRO A 354 -7.53 -8.87 -3.09
C PRO A 354 -8.15 -7.86 -4.05
N ILE A 355 -8.31 -8.19 -5.35
CA ILE A 355 -8.91 -7.28 -6.32
C ILE A 355 -10.43 -7.28 -6.15
N VAL A 356 -11.05 -8.46 -6.10
CA VAL A 356 -12.51 -8.59 -5.90
C VAL A 356 -12.93 -8.03 -4.55
N VAL A 357 -12.23 -8.43 -3.48
CA VAL A 357 -12.58 -7.99 -2.13
C VAL A 357 -12.24 -6.51 -1.93
N GLY A 358 -11.16 -6.01 -2.55
CA GLY A 358 -10.82 -4.59 -2.57
C GLY A 358 -11.90 -3.74 -3.24
N ALA A 359 -12.40 -4.15 -4.41
CA ALA A 359 -13.51 -3.48 -5.09
C ALA A 359 -14.79 -3.46 -4.24
N TRP A 360 -15.09 -4.58 -3.58
CA TRP A 360 -16.20 -4.66 -2.64
C TRP A 360 -16.01 -3.72 -1.45
N LEU A 361 -14.81 -3.61 -0.89
CA LEU A 361 -14.53 -2.71 0.24
C LEU A 361 -14.71 -1.24 -0.15
N ILE A 362 -14.25 -0.84 -1.33
CA ILE A 362 -14.46 0.53 -1.85
C ILE A 362 -15.97 0.81 -1.93
N LYS A 363 -16.75 -0.11 -2.50
CA LYS A 363 -18.21 -0.01 -2.53
C LYS A 363 -18.81 0.09 -1.12
N ALA A 364 -18.32 -0.69 -0.17
CA ALA A 364 -18.80 -0.66 1.21
C ALA A 364 -18.52 0.67 1.91
N VAL A 365 -17.41 1.36 1.59
CA VAL A 365 -17.12 2.72 2.04
C VAL A 365 -18.09 3.73 1.42
N ASP A 366 -18.27 3.70 0.10
CA ASP A 366 -19.21 4.60 -0.61
C ASP A 366 -20.65 4.45 -0.08
N GLN A 367 -21.03 3.21 0.29
CA GLN A 367 -22.34 2.88 0.85
C GLN A 367 -22.42 3.07 2.37
N GLN A 368 -21.30 3.41 3.03
CA GLN A 368 -21.18 3.55 4.48
C GLN A 368 -21.83 2.39 5.26
N MET A 369 -21.53 1.16 4.83
CA MET A 369 -22.03 -0.05 5.48
C MET A 369 -21.66 -0.07 6.97
N GLU A 370 -22.46 -0.74 7.79
CA GLU A 370 -22.11 -0.89 9.20
C GLU A 370 -20.89 -1.81 9.37
N TRP A 371 -20.02 -1.47 10.33
CA TRP A 371 -18.75 -2.16 10.50
C TRP A 371 -18.92 -3.66 10.74
N ASP A 372 -19.95 -4.09 11.45
CA ASP A 372 -20.19 -5.51 11.72
C ASP A 372 -20.44 -6.30 10.43
N ASP A 373 -21.12 -5.72 9.44
CA ASP A 373 -21.32 -6.33 8.13
C ASP A 373 -20.00 -6.37 7.34
N VAL A 374 -19.20 -5.30 7.43
CA VAL A 374 -17.88 -5.23 6.80
C VAL A 374 -16.93 -6.27 7.38
N ARG A 375 -16.81 -6.32 8.71
CA ARG A 375 -16.02 -7.30 9.43
C ARG A 375 -16.43 -8.72 9.05
N LYS A 376 -17.73 -9.02 9.09
CA LYS A 376 -18.26 -10.34 8.73
C LYS A 376 -17.88 -10.71 7.29
N HIS A 377 -17.99 -9.77 6.34
CA HIS A 377 -17.57 -10.02 4.97
C HIS A 377 -16.07 -10.34 4.90
N LEU A 378 -15.21 -9.53 5.52
CA LEU A 378 -13.75 -9.73 5.52
C LEU A 378 -13.37 -11.09 6.13
N GLU A 379 -13.98 -11.47 7.26
CA GLU A 379 -13.75 -12.77 7.92
C GLU A 379 -14.24 -13.96 7.06
N GLN A 380 -15.24 -13.76 6.22
CA GLN A 380 -15.80 -14.78 5.32
C GLN A 380 -15.10 -14.85 3.95
N THR A 381 -14.36 -13.82 3.56
CA THR A 381 -13.67 -13.74 2.26
C THR A 381 -12.16 -13.67 2.42
N ILE A 382 -11.58 -12.46 2.46
CA ILE A 382 -10.12 -12.25 2.41
C ILE A 382 -9.41 -12.88 3.61
N PHE A 383 -10.03 -12.88 4.80
CA PHE A 383 -9.48 -13.48 6.02
C PHE A 383 -10.10 -14.84 6.35
N LYS A 384 -10.74 -15.50 5.38
CA LYS A 384 -11.24 -16.86 5.56
C LYS A 384 -10.07 -17.79 5.91
N ARG A 385 -10.20 -18.46 7.05
CA ARG A 385 -9.25 -19.48 7.53
C ARG A 385 -9.69 -20.86 7.05
N SER A 386 -8.71 -21.75 6.86
CA SER A 386 -8.97 -23.15 6.57
C SER A 386 -9.72 -23.78 7.75
N ASP A 387 -10.76 -24.56 7.44
CA ASP A 387 -11.50 -25.34 8.43
C ASP A 387 -10.96 -26.79 8.53
N ARG A 388 -9.85 -27.10 7.85
CA ARG A 388 -9.25 -28.43 7.87
C ARG A 388 -8.76 -28.79 9.27
N PRO A 389 -8.94 -30.05 9.71
CA PRO A 389 -8.36 -30.52 10.96
C PRO A 389 -6.85 -30.36 10.96
N ALA A 390 -6.27 -29.90 12.08
CA ALA A 390 -4.82 -29.78 12.23
C ALA A 390 -4.04 -31.10 12.08
N SER A 391 -4.75 -32.24 12.11
CA SER A 391 -4.18 -33.58 11.88
C SER A 391 -3.96 -33.93 10.41
N GLU A 392 -4.55 -33.17 9.47
CA GLU A 392 -4.34 -33.40 8.05
C GLU A 392 -3.10 -32.64 7.56
N PRO A 393 -2.24 -33.24 6.70
CA PRO A 393 -1.13 -32.52 6.11
C PRO A 393 -1.66 -31.30 5.33
N LEU A 394 -1.17 -30.11 5.67
CA LEU A 394 -1.51 -28.91 4.92
C LEU A 394 -0.95 -29.01 3.49
N PRO A 395 -1.74 -28.67 2.46
CA PRO A 395 -1.22 -28.47 1.11
C PRO A 395 -0.07 -27.46 1.10
N VAL A 396 0.76 -27.53 0.07
CA VAL A 396 1.80 -26.53 -0.18
C VAL A 396 1.16 -25.15 -0.29
N CYS A 397 1.76 -24.15 0.36
CA CYS A 397 1.29 -22.78 0.31
C CYS A 397 1.25 -22.27 -1.16
N ILE A 398 0.14 -21.68 -1.57
CA ILE A 398 0.00 -21.04 -2.88
C ILE A 398 0.99 -19.88 -2.99
N GLY A 399 1.42 -19.56 -4.22
CA GLY A 399 2.37 -18.46 -4.46
C GLY A 399 3.82 -18.77 -4.09
N SER A 400 4.09 -19.90 -3.41
CA SER A 400 5.47 -20.38 -3.27
C SER A 400 5.97 -20.83 -4.64
N SER A 401 6.83 -20.02 -5.26
CA SER A 401 7.54 -20.35 -6.51
C SER A 401 8.48 -21.54 -6.32
N LYS A 402 7.93 -22.76 -6.22
CA LYS A 402 8.57 -24.05 -6.53
C LYS A 402 7.49 -25.03 -7.01
N ALA A 403 7.22 -24.98 -8.31
CA ALA A 403 7.08 -26.17 -9.14
C ALA A 403 8.18 -26.10 -10.19
#